data_AF-A0A815XZ21-F1
#
_entry.id   AF-A0A815XZ21-F1
#
_cell.length_a   1.000
_cell.length_b   1.000
_cell.length_c   1.000
_cell.angle_alpha   90.00
_cell.angle_beta   90.00
_cell.angle_gamma   90.00
#
_symmetry.space_group_name_H-M   'P 1'
#
loop_
_entity.id
_entity.type
_entity.pdbx_description
1 polymer ?
#
loop_
_entity_poly.entity_id
_entity_poly.type
_entity_poly.pdbx_seq_one_letter_code
_entity_poly.pdbx_strand_id
1 'polypeptide(L)'
;SDPAATTVSTNIDHLSLESNGNDATVTTNYSPKKPFAPHAFVLVERVKSSVRNILDDSIKLQDSEHLFILYDELVLLNQIITAAYSDMFSSRKLIELMNFTKFSTDQILTKLNELKANDCVVLIQSQQFRFNDYHIRLELFKRKIKIIEHVHLDIIKLDEYENYVESLVFSPVKYHDLAYGLKSIVDQCQHIQVVCMDGSECYYEGGMNECKLNIGDYEGMSDVGGTYPIGEVFTEAKDLLKMNGNLTIWSYPSLENTVEVPPQPIKLTIKNGQLEFNPTNNEPQNCTETFNKLLTLIKDGEGDICVRKFGLGLNEGMGKHAIVQDIFAFERQHGMHISLGKKHNVSKAATIKKKETQFHINVFVDVKTITVDDTIIFDNGKYLLENLCEKK
;
A
#
# COMPACT_ATOMS: atom_id res chain seq x y z
N SER A 1 6.66 31.43 48.48
CA SER A 1 6.13 32.80 48.35
C SER A 1 5.78 33.02 46.90
N ASP A 2 4.48 33.04 46.64
CA ASP A 2 3.83 33.56 45.43
C ASP A 2 4.35 34.97 45.07
N PRO A 3 4.19 35.38 43.81
CA PRO A 3 3.14 36.37 43.59
C PRO A 3 2.21 36.04 42.41
N ALA A 4 0.94 36.25 42.70
CA ALA A 4 -0.23 36.19 41.83
C ALA A 4 -0.25 37.25 40.71
N ALA A 5 -1.11 36.99 39.72
CA ALA A 5 -1.94 37.88 38.88
C ALA A 5 -1.96 37.32 37.43
N THR A 6 -3.05 37.23 36.67
CA THR A 6 -4.34 37.93 36.71
C THR A 6 -5.36 37.13 35.90
N THR A 7 -6.58 37.03 36.43
CA THR A 7 -7.81 36.64 35.73
C THR A 7 -8.19 37.67 34.66
N VAL A 8 -8.54 37.21 33.46
CA VAL A 8 -9.49 37.91 32.57
C VAL A 8 -10.54 36.89 32.14
N SER A 9 -11.75 37.07 32.68
CA SER A 9 -12.96 36.43 32.20
C SER A 9 -13.37 37.07 30.88
N THR A 10 -13.68 36.26 29.89
CA THR A 10 -14.66 36.64 28.87
C THR A 10 -15.78 35.61 28.90
N ASN A 11 -16.95 36.12 29.25
CA ASN A 11 -18.23 35.44 29.24
C ASN A 11 -18.43 34.66 27.93
N ILE A 12 -18.63 33.35 28.04
CA ILE A 12 -19.31 32.58 27.01
C ILE A 12 -20.72 32.41 27.53
N ASP A 13 -21.62 33.25 27.01
CA ASP A 13 -23.04 33.15 27.27
C ASP A 13 -23.54 31.74 26.92
N HIS A 14 -24.39 31.26 27.82
CA HIS A 14 -25.20 30.06 27.67
C HIS A 14 -25.97 30.07 26.34
N LEU A 15 -25.47 29.33 25.36
CA LEU A 15 -26.30 28.77 24.31
C LEU A 15 -26.68 27.36 24.74
N SER A 16 -27.93 27.28 25.20
CA SER A 16 -28.72 26.09 25.40
C SER A 16 -28.42 25.03 24.35
N LEU A 17 -27.95 23.87 24.82
CA LEU A 17 -27.94 22.61 24.10
C LEU A 17 -29.40 22.24 23.79
N GLU A 18 -29.88 22.66 22.63
CA GLU A 18 -30.98 21.96 21.97
C GLU A 18 -30.44 20.62 21.52
N SER A 19 -30.81 19.58 22.27
CA SER A 19 -30.67 18.18 21.90
C SER A 19 -31.53 17.91 20.66
N ASN A 20 -31.00 18.23 19.49
CA ASN A 20 -31.51 17.66 18.24
C ASN A 20 -31.09 16.20 18.21
N GLY A 21 -32.00 15.36 18.72
CA GLY A 21 -32.02 13.94 18.40
C GLY A 21 -32.22 13.78 16.89
N ASN A 22 -31.11 13.83 16.15
CA ASN A 22 -31.08 13.27 14.81
C ASN A 22 -30.93 11.76 14.99
N ASP A 23 -32.00 11.03 14.68
CA ASP A 23 -31.93 9.62 14.33
C ASP A 23 -30.71 9.44 13.41
N ALA A 24 -29.73 8.68 13.91
CA ALA A 24 -28.50 8.35 13.19
C ALA A 24 -28.86 7.43 12.03
N THR A 25 -29.38 8.00 10.96
CA THR A 25 -29.75 7.24 9.76
C THR A 25 -28.48 6.88 9.03
N VAL A 26 -27.98 5.69 9.35
CA VAL A 26 -27.22 4.88 8.39
C VAL A 26 -28.01 4.85 7.09
N THR A 27 -27.37 5.19 5.97
CA THR A 27 -28.08 5.26 4.69
C THR A 27 -27.87 3.99 3.89
N THR A 28 -28.93 3.54 3.24
CA THR A 28 -28.88 2.43 2.28
C THR A 28 -28.70 2.91 0.84
N ASN A 29 -28.22 4.13 0.65
CA ASN A 29 -27.95 4.75 -0.65
C ASN A 29 -26.88 5.83 -0.48
N TYR A 30 -26.14 6.08 -1.55
CA TYR A 30 -25.21 7.21 -1.67
C TYR A 30 -25.60 8.08 -2.87
N SER A 31 -25.68 9.38 -2.63
CA SER A 31 -25.81 10.39 -3.67
C SER A 31 -24.77 11.47 -3.40
N PRO A 32 -23.86 11.77 -4.34
CA PRO A 32 -22.88 12.82 -4.14
C PRO A 32 -23.58 14.17 -4.02
N LYS A 33 -23.01 15.10 -3.24
CA LYS A 33 -23.58 16.46 -3.04
C LYS A 33 -23.74 17.23 -4.35
N LYS A 34 -22.88 16.96 -5.33
CA LYS A 34 -22.95 17.49 -6.69
C LYS A 34 -22.95 16.32 -7.68
N PRO A 35 -23.72 16.38 -8.77
CA PRO A 35 -23.64 15.38 -9.82
C PRO A 35 -22.21 15.24 -10.33
N PHE A 36 -21.81 14.01 -10.64
CA PHE A 36 -20.51 13.76 -11.25
C PHE A 36 -20.42 14.41 -12.62
N ALA A 37 -19.25 15.00 -12.92
CA ALA A 37 -18.90 15.33 -14.29
C ALA A 37 -18.82 14.03 -15.12
N PRO A 38 -19.01 14.09 -16.45
CA PRO A 38 -19.03 12.90 -17.30
C PRO A 38 -17.83 11.96 -17.13
N HIS A 39 -16.61 12.52 -16.99
CA HIS A 39 -15.40 11.73 -16.77
C HIS A 39 -15.43 10.96 -15.44
N ALA A 40 -15.85 11.60 -14.35
CA ALA A 40 -15.99 10.94 -13.05
C ALA A 40 -17.06 9.83 -13.08
N PHE A 41 -18.13 9.99 -13.87
CA PHE A 41 -19.13 8.93 -14.06
C PHE A 41 -18.53 7.69 -14.75
N VAL A 42 -17.69 7.89 -15.77
CA VAL A 42 -16.98 6.77 -16.43
C VAL A 42 -16.08 6.03 -15.43
N LEU A 43 -15.38 6.77 -14.56
CA LEU A 43 -14.57 6.16 -13.50
C LEU A 43 -15.41 5.34 -12.52
N VAL A 44 -16.58 5.85 -12.10
CA VAL A 44 -17.50 5.10 -11.23
C VAL A 44 -17.87 3.76 -11.87
N GLU A 45 -18.26 3.76 -13.15
CA GLU A 45 -18.63 2.52 -13.86
C GLU A 45 -17.46 1.52 -13.96
N ARG A 46 -16.23 1.98 -14.15
CA ARG A 46 -15.03 1.11 -14.13
C ARG A 46 -14.82 0.50 -12.75
N VAL A 47 -14.84 1.33 -11.70
CA VAL A 47 -14.60 0.88 -10.31
C VAL A 47 -15.64 -0.13 -9.85
N LYS A 48 -16.90 -0.03 -10.29
CA LYS A 48 -17.98 -0.98 -9.93
C LYS A 48 -17.58 -2.43 -10.18
N SER A 49 -16.90 -2.72 -11.30
CA SER A 49 -16.44 -4.08 -11.60
C SER A 49 -15.31 -4.50 -10.66
N SER A 50 -14.33 -3.64 -10.44
CA SER A 50 -13.19 -3.89 -9.56
C SER A 50 -13.63 -4.15 -8.11
N VAL A 51 -14.53 -3.33 -7.55
CA VAL A 51 -14.99 -3.51 -6.16
C VAL A 51 -15.84 -4.77 -5.98
N ARG A 52 -16.61 -5.17 -7.00
CA ARG A 52 -17.28 -6.49 -7.00
C ARG A 52 -16.25 -7.60 -6.93
N ASN A 53 -15.26 -7.58 -7.81
CA ASN A 53 -14.21 -8.60 -7.82
C ASN A 53 -13.42 -8.62 -6.50
N ILE A 54 -13.15 -7.48 -5.89
CA ILE A 54 -12.51 -7.43 -4.56
C ILE A 54 -13.38 -8.15 -3.51
N LEU A 55 -14.69 -7.89 -3.51
CA LEU A 55 -15.61 -8.51 -2.55
C LEU A 55 -15.79 -10.01 -2.80
N ASP A 56 -15.87 -10.42 -4.06
CA ASP A 56 -16.19 -11.80 -4.47
C ASP A 56 -14.94 -12.69 -4.49
N ASP A 57 -13.86 -12.23 -5.14
CA ASP A 57 -12.64 -13.02 -5.35
C ASP A 57 -11.72 -12.99 -4.13
N SER A 58 -11.45 -11.79 -3.60
CA SER A 58 -10.47 -11.59 -2.53
C SER A 58 -11.10 -11.80 -1.15
N ILE A 59 -12.14 -11.03 -0.83
CA ILE A 59 -12.79 -11.05 0.49
C ILE A 59 -13.73 -12.25 0.64
N LYS A 60 -14.22 -12.81 -0.48
CA LYS A 60 -15.18 -13.92 -0.54
C LYS A 60 -16.38 -13.66 0.36
N LEU A 61 -16.94 -12.46 0.26
CA LEU A 61 -18.03 -11.97 1.11
C LEU A 61 -19.33 -12.74 0.83
N GLN A 62 -19.92 -13.34 1.85
CA GLN A 62 -21.15 -14.14 1.73
C GLN A 62 -22.40 -13.26 1.88
N ASP A 63 -23.52 -13.62 1.27
CA ASP A 63 -24.78 -12.85 1.35
C ASP A 63 -25.30 -12.60 2.77
N SER A 64 -24.94 -13.49 3.72
CA SER A 64 -25.29 -13.36 5.14
C SER A 64 -24.36 -12.42 5.94
N GLU A 65 -23.24 -12.00 5.37
CA GLU A 65 -22.24 -11.14 6.01
C GLU A 65 -22.53 -9.66 5.71
N HIS A 66 -22.46 -8.81 6.74
CA HIS A 66 -22.67 -7.37 6.61
C HIS A 66 -21.50 -6.71 5.88
N LEU A 67 -21.81 -5.77 4.99
CA LEU A 67 -20.85 -4.86 4.38
C LEU A 67 -21.06 -3.45 4.92
N PHE A 68 -20.17 -3.01 5.80
CA PHE A 68 -20.20 -1.66 6.37
C PHE A 68 -19.16 -0.77 5.69
N ILE A 69 -19.60 0.33 5.08
CA ILE A 69 -18.73 1.26 4.36
C ILE A 69 -18.64 2.56 5.14
N LEU A 70 -17.45 2.85 5.67
CA LEU A 70 -17.11 4.12 6.30
C LEU A 70 -16.31 4.95 5.32
N TYR A 71 -16.79 6.16 5.01
CA TYR A 71 -16.22 6.97 3.96
C TYR A 71 -16.20 8.46 4.32
N ASP A 72 -15.37 9.25 3.66
CA ASP A 72 -15.50 10.71 3.65
C ASP A 72 -15.75 11.24 2.22
N GLU A 73 -16.08 12.53 2.10
CA GLU A 73 -16.37 13.18 0.80
C GLU A 73 -15.37 14.30 0.46
N LEU A 74 -14.20 14.34 1.11
CA LEU A 74 -13.29 15.48 1.03
C LEU A 74 -12.65 15.62 -0.35
N VAL A 75 -12.41 14.51 -1.04
CA VAL A 75 -11.89 14.49 -2.42
C VAL A 75 -12.77 13.70 -3.37
N LEU A 76 -12.67 14.00 -4.67
CA LEU A 76 -13.52 13.40 -5.69
C LEU A 76 -13.29 11.89 -5.83
N LEU A 77 -12.05 11.40 -5.65
CA LEU A 77 -11.75 9.97 -5.71
C LEU A 77 -12.53 9.16 -4.66
N ASN A 78 -12.67 9.68 -3.44
CA ASN A 78 -13.49 9.04 -2.41
C ASN A 78 -14.95 8.93 -2.83
N GLN A 79 -15.50 9.99 -3.44
CA GLN A 79 -16.87 10.01 -3.92
C GLN A 79 -17.07 8.99 -5.04
N ILE A 80 -16.10 8.86 -5.97
CA ILE A 80 -16.11 7.86 -7.04
C ILE A 80 -16.14 6.44 -6.47
N ILE A 81 -15.22 6.12 -5.56
CA ILE A 81 -15.11 4.78 -4.96
C ILE A 81 -16.35 4.48 -4.11
N THR A 82 -16.84 5.45 -3.33
CA THR A 82 -18.05 5.30 -2.51
C THR A 82 -19.28 5.03 -3.39
N ALA A 83 -19.43 5.76 -4.50
CA ALA A 83 -20.53 5.54 -5.45
C ALA A 83 -20.46 4.15 -6.10
N ALA A 84 -19.26 3.64 -6.36
CA ALA A 84 -19.08 2.30 -6.90
C ALA A 84 -19.47 1.21 -5.88
N TYR A 85 -19.07 1.34 -4.61
CA TYR A 85 -19.51 0.42 -3.56
C TYR A 85 -21.01 0.53 -3.27
N SER A 86 -21.61 1.73 -3.34
CA SER A 86 -23.05 1.87 -3.11
C SER A 86 -23.89 1.20 -4.19
N ASP A 87 -23.36 1.02 -5.41
CA ASP A 87 -24.05 0.24 -6.45
C ASP A 87 -24.36 -1.20 -5.99
N MET A 88 -23.65 -1.72 -4.99
CA MET A 88 -23.89 -3.05 -4.43
C MET A 88 -25.25 -3.18 -3.74
N PHE A 89 -25.92 -2.07 -3.38
CA PHE A 89 -27.30 -2.09 -2.89
C PHE A 89 -28.29 -2.77 -3.85
N SER A 90 -27.99 -2.76 -5.15
CA SER A 90 -28.81 -3.46 -6.15
C SER A 90 -28.79 -4.99 -6.00
N SER A 91 -27.75 -5.53 -5.36
CA SER A 91 -27.46 -6.97 -5.29
C SER A 91 -27.34 -7.51 -3.87
N ARG A 92 -27.08 -6.67 -2.85
CA ARG A 92 -26.90 -7.07 -1.45
C ARG A 92 -27.90 -6.37 -0.54
N LYS A 93 -28.46 -7.13 0.41
CA LYS A 93 -29.41 -6.62 1.42
C LYS A 93 -28.72 -6.07 2.67
N LEU A 94 -27.59 -6.65 3.01
CA LEU A 94 -26.84 -6.41 4.24
C LEU A 94 -25.67 -5.47 3.94
N ILE A 95 -25.98 -4.22 3.65
CA ILE A 95 -25.01 -3.17 3.34
C ILE A 95 -25.44 -1.84 3.99
N GLU A 96 -24.48 -1.14 4.55
CA GLU A 96 -24.67 0.09 5.32
C GLU A 96 -23.56 1.10 5.01
N LEU A 97 -23.90 2.38 4.83
CA LEU A 97 -22.91 3.46 4.63
C LEU A 97 -22.97 4.47 5.77
N MET A 98 -21.80 4.96 6.17
CA MET A 98 -21.64 6.03 7.15
C MET A 98 -20.57 7.02 6.70
N ASN A 99 -20.91 8.31 6.70
CA ASN A 99 -19.96 9.37 6.37
C ASN A 99 -19.19 9.81 7.62
N PHE A 100 -17.89 9.52 7.66
CA PHE A 100 -16.99 9.82 8.77
C PHE A 100 -17.07 11.28 9.23
N THR A 101 -17.27 12.25 8.33
CA THR A 101 -17.30 13.68 8.66
C THR A 101 -18.64 14.17 9.23
N LYS A 102 -19.69 13.33 9.19
CA LYS A 102 -21.04 13.70 9.63
C LYS A 102 -21.44 13.06 10.97
N PHE A 103 -20.69 12.07 11.45
CA PHE A 103 -20.99 11.33 12.66
C PHE A 103 -19.86 11.50 13.68
N SER A 104 -20.19 11.45 14.97
CA SER A 104 -19.19 11.48 16.03
C SER A 104 -18.41 10.16 16.11
N THR A 105 -17.22 10.21 16.71
CA THR A 105 -16.43 9.00 17.01
C THR A 105 -17.25 7.94 17.74
N ASP A 106 -18.03 8.32 18.77
CA ASP A 106 -18.82 7.38 19.55
C ASP A 106 -19.91 6.70 18.72
N GLN A 107 -20.55 7.43 17.79
CA GLN A 107 -21.54 6.87 16.88
C GLN A 107 -20.91 5.85 15.92
N ILE A 108 -19.74 6.17 15.37
CA ILE A 108 -19.02 5.27 14.46
C ILE A 108 -18.53 4.03 15.21
N LEU A 109 -17.94 4.20 16.39
CA LEU A 109 -17.48 3.08 17.22
C LEU A 109 -18.64 2.18 17.67
N THR A 110 -19.80 2.76 17.99
CA THR A 110 -21.01 1.99 18.28
C THR A 110 -21.37 1.08 17.12
N LYS A 111 -21.37 1.60 15.89
CA LYS A 111 -21.65 0.80 14.69
C LYS A 111 -20.60 -0.27 14.43
N LEU A 112 -19.32 0.08 14.53
CA LEU A 112 -18.25 -0.91 14.40
C LEU A 112 -18.37 -2.02 15.46
N ASN A 113 -18.86 -1.73 16.65
CA ASN A 113 -19.07 -2.72 17.73
C ASN A 113 -20.27 -3.65 17.49
N GLU A 114 -21.24 -3.27 16.66
CA GLU A 114 -22.38 -4.12 16.27
C GLU A 114 -22.00 -5.23 15.28
N LEU A 115 -20.90 -5.04 14.53
CA LEU A 115 -20.42 -5.99 13.53
C LEU A 115 -19.95 -7.31 14.16
N LYS A 116 -20.16 -8.40 13.43
CA LYS A 116 -19.84 -9.77 13.82
C LYS A 116 -18.64 -10.31 13.06
N ALA A 117 -18.10 -11.41 13.53
CA ALA A 117 -17.04 -12.12 12.82
C ALA A 117 -17.49 -12.43 11.37
N ASN A 118 -16.56 -12.28 10.44
CA ASN A 118 -16.71 -12.39 8.99
C ASN A 118 -17.49 -11.28 8.28
N ASP A 119 -18.12 -10.34 9.01
CA ASP A 119 -18.58 -9.09 8.39
C ASP A 119 -17.37 -8.35 7.79
N CYS A 120 -17.63 -7.44 6.86
CA CYS A 120 -16.60 -6.66 6.17
C CYS A 120 -16.78 -5.16 6.40
N VAL A 121 -15.67 -4.50 6.68
CA VAL A 121 -15.57 -3.04 6.75
C VAL A 121 -14.75 -2.52 5.59
N VAL A 122 -15.33 -1.60 4.81
CA VAL A 122 -14.62 -0.82 3.79
C VAL A 122 -14.35 0.57 4.34
N LEU A 123 -13.09 0.97 4.36
CA LEU A 123 -12.64 2.29 4.78
C LEU A 123 -12.18 3.08 3.54
N ILE A 124 -12.93 4.10 3.15
CA ILE A 124 -12.63 4.98 2.00
C ILE A 124 -12.19 6.34 2.53
N GLN A 125 -10.89 6.56 2.52
CA GLN A 125 -10.21 7.51 3.38
C GLN A 125 -9.40 8.51 2.57
N SER A 126 -9.75 9.80 2.66
CA SER A 126 -8.92 10.86 2.11
C SER A 126 -7.58 10.84 2.83
N GLN A 127 -7.63 10.82 4.16
CA GLN A 127 -6.51 10.49 5.05
C GLN A 127 -6.96 9.38 6.00
N GLN A 128 -6.00 8.69 6.61
CA GLN A 128 -6.30 7.62 7.58
C GLN A 128 -7.28 8.11 8.67
N PHE A 129 -8.38 7.38 8.84
CA PHE A 129 -9.32 7.61 9.93
C PHE A 129 -8.65 7.31 11.27
N ARG A 130 -8.66 8.30 12.16
CA ARG A 130 -8.05 8.21 13.49
C ARG A 130 -9.09 8.41 14.57
N PHE A 131 -9.10 7.50 15.53
CA PHE A 131 -9.93 7.55 16.71
C PHE A 131 -9.04 7.46 17.94
N ASN A 132 -8.37 8.54 18.36
CA ASN A 132 -7.44 8.55 19.51
C ASN A 132 -6.62 7.24 19.64
N ASP A 133 -6.88 6.42 20.68
CA ASP A 133 -6.16 5.17 20.97
C ASP A 133 -6.70 3.94 20.22
N TYR A 134 -7.78 4.06 19.45
CA TYR A 134 -8.42 2.97 18.73
C TYR A 134 -7.81 2.78 17.34
N HIS A 135 -6.96 1.75 17.22
CA HIS A 135 -6.38 1.32 15.96
C HIS A 135 -7.37 0.44 15.17
N ILE A 136 -8.23 1.08 14.37
CA ILE A 136 -9.37 0.45 13.67
C ILE A 136 -9.01 -0.92 13.09
N ARG A 137 -7.97 -0.99 12.26
CA ARG A 137 -7.55 -2.24 11.60
C ARG A 137 -7.26 -3.37 12.58
N LEU A 138 -6.46 -3.09 13.61
CA LEU A 138 -6.07 -4.09 14.61
C LEU A 138 -7.27 -4.56 15.43
N GLU A 139 -8.15 -3.65 15.82
CA GLU A 139 -9.34 -3.99 16.61
C GLU A 139 -10.37 -4.78 15.80
N LEU A 140 -10.54 -4.48 14.51
CA LEU A 140 -11.39 -5.25 13.61
C LEU A 140 -10.83 -6.66 13.35
N PHE A 141 -9.53 -6.81 13.10
CA PHE A 141 -8.92 -8.14 12.93
C PHE A 141 -8.99 -9.00 14.20
N LYS A 142 -8.80 -8.43 15.41
CA LYS A 142 -9.02 -9.16 16.67
C LYS A 142 -10.42 -9.78 16.78
N ARG A 143 -11.41 -9.16 16.14
CA ARG A 143 -12.81 -9.61 16.09
C ARG A 143 -13.14 -10.44 14.85
N LYS A 144 -12.14 -10.79 14.04
CA LYS A 144 -12.28 -11.52 12.77
C LYS A 144 -13.19 -10.82 11.76
N ILE A 145 -13.19 -9.49 11.78
CA ILE A 145 -13.89 -8.67 10.78
C ILE A 145 -12.94 -8.48 9.59
N LYS A 146 -13.44 -8.72 8.37
CA LYS A 146 -12.70 -8.56 7.12
C LYS A 146 -12.55 -7.07 6.81
N ILE A 147 -11.47 -6.65 6.16
CA ILE A 147 -11.18 -5.21 5.98
C ILE A 147 -10.75 -4.89 4.55
N ILE A 148 -11.28 -3.81 3.98
CA ILE A 148 -10.76 -3.18 2.77
C ILE A 148 -10.43 -1.73 3.09
N GLU A 149 -9.22 -1.29 2.78
CA GLU A 149 -8.81 0.10 2.96
C GLU A 149 -8.35 0.73 1.65
N HIS A 150 -9.04 1.80 1.27
CA HIS A 150 -8.56 2.79 0.31
C HIS A 150 -8.11 4.01 1.12
N VAL A 151 -6.81 4.29 1.20
CA VAL A 151 -6.24 5.29 2.10
C VAL A 151 -5.34 6.27 1.35
N HIS A 152 -5.15 7.47 1.90
CA HIS A 152 -4.37 8.57 1.31
C HIS A 152 -4.87 8.96 -0.09
N LEU A 153 -6.19 8.93 -0.30
CA LEU A 153 -6.75 9.27 -1.60
C LEU A 153 -6.63 10.77 -1.92
N ASP A 154 -6.32 11.62 -0.93
CA ASP A 154 -6.17 13.06 -1.10
C ASP A 154 -4.84 13.48 -1.76
N ILE A 155 -3.79 12.65 -1.67
CA ILE A 155 -2.51 12.91 -2.32
C ILE A 155 -2.47 12.47 -3.79
N ILE A 156 -3.43 11.65 -4.23
CA ILE A 156 -3.56 11.21 -5.62
C ILE A 156 -4.15 12.37 -6.45
N LYS A 157 -3.48 12.73 -7.53
CA LYS A 157 -3.89 13.85 -8.38
C LYS A 157 -5.01 13.46 -9.33
N LEU A 158 -5.78 14.44 -9.79
CA LEU A 158 -6.94 14.21 -10.67
C LEU A 158 -6.58 13.46 -11.97
N ASP A 159 -5.42 13.78 -12.54
CA ASP A 159 -4.87 13.12 -13.75
C ASP A 159 -4.34 11.70 -13.48
N GLU A 160 -4.22 11.29 -12.22
CA GLU A 160 -3.79 9.95 -11.80
C GLU A 160 -4.97 9.07 -11.37
N TYR A 161 -6.19 9.61 -11.31
CA TYR A 161 -7.38 8.85 -10.88
C TYR A 161 -7.62 7.63 -11.75
N GLU A 162 -7.40 7.74 -13.05
CA GLU A 162 -7.48 6.59 -13.97
C GLU A 162 -6.49 5.49 -13.57
N ASN A 163 -5.23 5.84 -13.26
CA ASN A 163 -4.22 4.88 -12.84
C ASN A 163 -4.62 4.18 -11.53
N TYR A 164 -5.14 4.94 -10.55
CA TYR A 164 -5.63 4.33 -9.31
C TYR A 164 -6.81 3.38 -9.59
N VAL A 165 -7.77 3.76 -10.43
CA VAL A 165 -8.90 2.90 -10.79
C VAL A 165 -8.43 1.63 -11.50
N GLU A 166 -7.49 1.73 -12.44
CA GLU A 166 -6.91 0.57 -13.11
C GLU A 166 -6.12 -0.33 -12.14
N SER A 167 -5.49 0.25 -11.12
CA SER A 167 -4.82 -0.54 -10.08
C SER A 167 -5.77 -1.43 -9.27
N LEU A 168 -7.05 -1.08 -9.18
CA LEU A 168 -8.05 -1.90 -8.49
C LEU A 168 -8.49 -3.13 -9.29
N VAL A 169 -8.16 -3.21 -10.59
CA VAL A 169 -8.54 -4.33 -11.47
C VAL A 169 -7.79 -5.62 -11.11
N PHE A 170 -6.69 -5.53 -10.36
CA PHE A 170 -5.93 -6.69 -9.91
C PHE A 170 -6.85 -7.71 -9.19
N SER A 171 -6.90 -8.93 -9.72
CA SER A 171 -7.72 -10.02 -9.16
C SER A 171 -6.83 -11.19 -8.74
N PRO A 172 -6.99 -11.74 -7.51
CA PRO A 172 -6.27 -12.93 -7.08
C PRO A 172 -6.52 -14.10 -8.04
N VAL A 173 -7.71 -14.24 -8.63
CA VAL A 173 -8.03 -15.35 -9.56
C VAL A 173 -7.14 -15.30 -10.80
N LYS A 174 -6.94 -14.11 -11.38
CA LYS A 174 -6.12 -13.94 -12.59
C LYS A 174 -4.62 -14.11 -12.30
N TYR A 175 -4.16 -13.65 -11.14
CA TYR A 175 -2.73 -13.60 -10.80
C TYR A 175 -2.28 -14.71 -9.86
N HIS A 176 -3.17 -15.64 -9.48
CA HIS A 176 -2.87 -16.74 -8.56
C HIS A 176 -1.64 -17.54 -9.01
N ASP A 177 -1.71 -18.13 -10.21
CA ASP A 177 -0.65 -18.97 -10.74
C ASP A 177 0.64 -18.17 -10.95
N LEU A 178 0.51 -16.89 -11.30
CA LEU A 178 1.65 -15.98 -11.37
C LEU A 178 2.38 -15.85 -10.03
N ALA A 179 1.65 -15.43 -9.02
CA ALA A 179 2.21 -15.13 -7.71
C ALA A 179 2.76 -16.38 -7.01
N TYR A 180 2.04 -17.50 -7.05
CA TYR A 180 2.49 -18.76 -6.45
C TYR A 180 3.64 -19.41 -7.23
N GLY A 181 3.66 -19.27 -8.56
CA GLY A 181 4.79 -19.68 -9.38
C GLY A 181 6.07 -18.92 -9.00
N LEU A 182 5.99 -17.58 -8.93
CA LEU A 182 7.11 -16.74 -8.50
C LEU A 182 7.57 -17.10 -7.08
N LYS A 183 6.65 -17.22 -6.13
CA LYS A 183 6.95 -17.66 -4.75
C LYS A 183 7.70 -18.99 -4.75
N SER A 184 7.21 -19.99 -5.50
CA SER A 184 7.83 -21.32 -5.52
C SER A 184 9.28 -21.28 -6.01
N ILE A 185 9.57 -20.49 -7.03
CA ILE A 185 10.94 -20.34 -7.58
C ILE A 185 11.83 -19.62 -6.57
N VAL A 186 11.38 -18.46 -6.07
CA VAL A 186 12.19 -17.59 -5.20
C VAL A 186 12.44 -18.23 -3.83
N ASP A 187 11.49 -19.01 -3.29
CA ASP A 187 11.67 -19.68 -2.00
C ASP A 187 12.76 -20.76 -2.03
N GLN A 188 13.03 -21.33 -3.21
CA GLN A 188 13.95 -22.46 -3.40
C GLN A 188 15.31 -22.03 -3.98
N CYS A 189 15.42 -20.79 -4.44
CA CYS A 189 16.60 -20.36 -5.17
C CYS A 189 17.86 -20.27 -4.32
N GLN A 190 19.01 -20.29 -5.00
CA GLN A 190 20.31 -19.99 -4.41
C GLN A 190 20.86 -18.64 -4.88
N HIS A 191 20.52 -18.23 -6.10
CA HIS A 191 21.07 -17.04 -6.75
C HIS A 191 19.96 -16.23 -7.41
N ILE A 192 20.03 -14.91 -7.30
CA ILE A 192 19.22 -13.99 -8.11
C ILE A 192 20.14 -12.95 -8.74
N GLN A 193 20.02 -12.78 -10.06
CA GLN A 193 20.62 -11.68 -10.79
C GLN A 193 19.53 -10.71 -11.24
N VAL A 194 19.73 -9.42 -10.93
CA VAL A 194 18.91 -8.32 -11.43
C VAL A 194 19.74 -7.51 -12.40
N VAL A 195 19.24 -7.38 -13.63
CA VAL A 195 19.84 -6.53 -14.66
C VAL A 195 18.91 -5.34 -14.90
N CYS A 196 19.46 -4.13 -14.78
CA CYS A 196 18.74 -2.89 -15.03
C CYS A 196 18.76 -2.50 -16.51
N MET A 197 17.91 -1.54 -16.89
CA MET A 197 17.80 -1.04 -18.27
C MET A 197 19.10 -0.44 -18.81
N ASP A 198 19.94 0.13 -17.93
CA ASP A 198 21.26 0.67 -18.27
C ASP A 198 22.37 -0.40 -18.32
N GLY A 199 22.04 -1.67 -18.07
CA GLY A 199 22.98 -2.77 -17.99
C GLY A 199 23.71 -2.90 -16.65
N SER A 200 23.35 -2.09 -15.63
CA SER A 200 23.83 -2.31 -14.27
C SER A 200 23.30 -3.64 -13.72
N GLU A 201 24.11 -4.34 -12.92
CA GLU A 201 23.78 -5.68 -12.42
C GLU A 201 23.96 -5.76 -10.91
N CYS A 202 23.02 -6.43 -10.23
CA CYS A 202 23.09 -6.73 -8.81
C CYS A 202 22.75 -8.20 -8.54
N TYR A 203 23.48 -8.80 -7.62
CA TYR A 203 23.46 -10.22 -7.31
C TYR A 203 23.04 -10.44 -5.86
N TYR A 204 22.15 -11.40 -5.65
CA TYR A 204 21.77 -11.93 -4.34
C TYR A 204 22.26 -13.38 -4.26
N GLU A 205 23.13 -13.66 -3.30
CA GLU A 205 23.76 -14.97 -3.14
C GLU A 205 23.30 -15.67 -1.85
N GLY A 206 23.13 -17.00 -1.88
CA GLY A 206 22.76 -17.80 -0.70
C GLY A 206 21.25 -17.89 -0.42
N GLY A 207 20.42 -17.58 -1.42
CA GLY A 207 18.97 -17.75 -1.41
C GLY A 207 18.17 -16.73 -0.61
N MET A 208 16.85 -16.83 -0.74
CA MET A 208 15.91 -15.89 -0.12
C MET A 208 15.15 -16.54 1.04
N ASN A 209 14.62 -15.70 1.93
CA ASN A 209 13.63 -16.12 2.92
C ASN A 209 12.32 -16.49 2.20
N GLU A 210 11.40 -17.10 2.95
CA GLU A 210 10.08 -17.41 2.42
C GLU A 210 9.34 -16.14 1.97
N CYS A 211 8.90 -16.13 0.71
CA CYS A 211 8.08 -15.09 0.12
C CYS A 211 6.74 -14.97 0.84
N LYS A 212 6.32 -13.71 0.98
CA LYS A 212 4.98 -13.33 1.40
C LYS A 212 4.21 -12.79 0.20
N LEU A 213 2.92 -13.02 0.21
CA LEU A 213 2.00 -12.65 -0.86
C LEU A 213 1.07 -11.56 -0.34
N ASN A 214 0.98 -10.46 -1.06
CA ASN A 214 -0.09 -9.49 -0.92
C ASN A 214 -0.85 -9.42 -2.25
N ILE A 215 -1.63 -10.46 -2.54
CA ILE A 215 -2.33 -10.65 -3.82
C ILE A 215 -3.85 -10.77 -3.66
N GLY A 216 -4.38 -10.55 -2.46
CA GLY A 216 -5.81 -10.70 -2.18
C GLY A 216 -6.28 -12.13 -1.93
N ASP A 217 -5.37 -13.11 -1.97
CA ASP A 217 -5.65 -14.47 -1.52
C ASP A 217 -5.37 -14.58 -0.02
N TYR A 218 -6.44 -14.73 0.77
CA TYR A 218 -6.39 -14.83 2.23
C TYR A 218 -6.71 -16.25 2.73
N GLU A 219 -6.68 -17.27 1.87
CA GLU A 219 -6.98 -18.62 2.28
C GLU A 219 -6.04 -19.10 3.39
N GLY A 220 -6.62 -19.60 4.49
CA GLY A 220 -5.87 -20.03 5.68
C GLY A 220 -5.35 -18.90 6.58
N MET A 221 -5.61 -17.63 6.27
CA MET A 221 -5.23 -16.48 7.10
C MET A 221 -6.31 -16.15 8.15
N SER A 222 -5.89 -15.70 9.34
CA SER A 222 -6.83 -15.19 10.36
C SER A 222 -7.34 -13.79 10.05
N ASP A 223 -6.52 -13.01 9.36
CA ASP A 223 -6.73 -11.60 9.07
C ASP A 223 -7.02 -11.49 7.57
N VAL A 224 -8.30 -11.29 7.22
CA VAL A 224 -8.76 -11.26 5.82
C VAL A 224 -8.90 -9.82 5.36
N GLY A 225 -8.14 -9.45 4.32
CA GLY A 225 -8.16 -8.11 3.75
C GLY A 225 -6.98 -7.23 4.19
N GLY A 226 -7.09 -5.93 3.90
CA GLY A 226 -6.03 -4.95 4.13
C GLY A 226 -6.15 -3.74 3.22
N THR A 227 -5.00 -3.13 2.92
CA THR A 227 -4.91 -1.93 2.07
C THR A 227 -4.89 -2.31 0.59
N TYR A 228 -5.75 -1.65 -0.18
CA TYR A 228 -5.85 -1.76 -1.64
C TYR A 228 -5.32 -0.48 -2.30
N PRO A 229 -4.67 -0.59 -3.48
CA PRO A 229 -4.52 -1.79 -4.31
C PRO A 229 -3.54 -2.84 -3.77
N ILE A 230 -3.66 -4.05 -4.31
CA ILE A 230 -2.88 -5.26 -3.99
C ILE A 230 -2.11 -5.72 -5.24
N GLY A 231 -1.24 -6.72 -5.10
CA GLY A 231 -0.49 -7.33 -6.19
C GLY A 231 1.02 -7.28 -5.97
N GLU A 232 1.52 -7.97 -4.95
CA GLU A 232 2.96 -8.06 -4.67
C GLU A 232 3.35 -9.47 -4.17
N VAL A 233 4.50 -9.97 -4.64
CA VAL A 233 5.28 -11.04 -4.02
C VAL A 233 6.55 -10.43 -3.46
N PHE A 234 6.85 -10.62 -2.18
CA PHE A 234 8.04 -10.02 -1.59
C PHE A 234 8.75 -10.92 -0.59
N THR A 235 10.05 -10.73 -0.49
CA THR A 235 10.92 -11.47 0.43
C THR A 235 12.14 -10.61 0.83
N GLU A 236 13.13 -11.23 1.44
CA GLU A 236 14.41 -10.67 1.83
C GLU A 236 15.49 -11.75 1.70
N ALA A 237 16.73 -11.37 1.37
CA ALA A 237 17.84 -12.31 1.33
C ALA A 237 18.05 -13.03 2.68
N LYS A 238 18.41 -14.32 2.65
CA LYS A 238 18.75 -15.06 3.88
C LYS A 238 19.97 -14.45 4.58
N ASP A 239 20.94 -14.02 3.80
CA ASP A 239 22.13 -13.31 4.26
C ASP A 239 22.22 -11.96 3.53
N LEU A 240 21.93 -10.88 4.24
CA LEU A 240 21.98 -9.52 3.68
C LEU A 240 23.39 -9.17 3.18
N LEU A 241 24.44 -9.73 3.79
CA LEU A 241 25.83 -9.43 3.40
C LEU A 241 26.22 -10.01 2.04
N LYS A 242 25.36 -10.83 1.46
CA LYS A 242 25.58 -11.50 0.18
C LYS A 242 24.91 -10.80 -1.01
N MET A 243 24.42 -9.58 -0.79
CA MET A 243 23.92 -8.73 -1.86
C MET A 243 24.99 -7.72 -2.33
N ASN A 244 25.35 -7.75 -3.62
CA ASN A 244 26.40 -6.89 -4.17
C ASN A 244 26.11 -6.46 -5.61
N GLY A 245 26.62 -5.30 -6.02
CA GLY A 245 26.55 -4.82 -7.40
C GLY A 245 25.96 -3.43 -7.52
N ASN A 246 25.28 -3.17 -8.65
CA ASN A 246 24.69 -1.88 -8.97
C ASN A 246 23.23 -2.05 -9.37
N LEU A 247 22.37 -1.15 -8.89
CA LEU A 247 20.99 -1.03 -9.34
C LEU A 247 20.75 0.39 -9.82
N THR A 248 19.93 0.57 -10.85
CA THR A 248 19.35 1.89 -11.15
C THR A 248 17.91 1.95 -10.69
N ILE A 249 17.54 3.03 -10.02
CA ILE A 249 16.16 3.33 -9.62
C ILE A 249 15.60 4.45 -10.48
N TRP A 250 14.34 4.30 -10.91
CA TRP A 250 13.66 5.31 -11.72
C TRP A 250 12.66 6.13 -10.91
N SER A 251 12.36 5.75 -9.67
CA SER A 251 11.57 6.57 -8.73
C SER A 251 11.83 6.18 -7.27
N TYR A 252 11.45 7.07 -6.36
CA TYR A 252 11.57 6.90 -4.91
C TYR A 252 10.48 7.72 -4.18
N PRO A 253 10.27 7.48 -2.86
CA PRO A 253 9.37 8.28 -2.04
C PRO A 253 10.00 9.63 -1.70
N SER A 254 9.25 10.72 -1.89
CA SER A 254 9.62 12.04 -1.38
C SER A 254 9.56 12.08 0.15
N LEU A 255 10.00 13.20 0.74
CA LEU A 255 9.87 13.43 2.19
C LEU A 255 8.40 13.61 2.61
N GLU A 256 7.54 13.92 1.66
CA GLU A 256 6.09 14.05 1.81
C GLU A 256 5.35 12.70 1.58
N ASN A 257 6.08 11.59 1.40
CA ASN A 257 5.55 10.25 1.10
C ASN A 257 4.76 10.17 -0.22
N THR A 258 5.21 10.92 -1.24
CA THR A 258 4.67 10.85 -2.60
C THR A 258 5.70 10.29 -3.58
N VAL A 259 5.27 9.79 -4.74
CA VAL A 259 6.21 9.30 -5.76
C VAL A 259 6.98 10.44 -6.41
N GLU A 260 8.31 10.35 -6.40
CA GLU A 260 9.20 11.27 -7.11
C GLU A 260 9.97 10.54 -8.21
N VAL A 261 9.96 11.13 -9.41
CA VAL A 261 10.62 10.59 -10.61
C VAL A 261 11.79 11.52 -10.97
N PRO A 262 13.06 11.12 -10.76
CA PRO A 262 14.20 11.92 -11.16
C PRO A 262 14.30 12.06 -12.70
N PRO A 263 14.94 13.11 -13.22
CA PRO A 263 15.13 13.30 -14.66
C PRO A 263 15.92 12.17 -15.34
N GLN A 264 16.81 11.52 -14.59
CA GLN A 264 17.56 10.34 -15.01
C GLN A 264 17.54 9.30 -13.89
N PRO A 265 17.51 8.00 -14.20
CA PRO A 265 17.63 6.96 -13.18
C PRO A 265 18.87 7.14 -12.30
N ILE A 266 18.70 6.96 -10.99
CA ILE A 266 19.76 7.10 -9.99
C ILE A 266 20.47 5.76 -9.85
N LYS A 267 21.79 5.75 -9.97
CA LYS A 267 22.59 4.52 -9.85
C LYS A 267 23.10 4.34 -8.43
N LEU A 268 22.66 3.24 -7.82
CA LEU A 268 23.00 2.78 -6.48
C LEU A 268 24.13 1.76 -6.56
N THR A 269 25.21 1.96 -5.79
CA THR A 269 26.27 0.97 -5.59
C THR A 269 26.06 0.25 -4.28
N ILE A 270 25.94 -1.07 -4.31
CA ILE A 270 25.58 -1.90 -3.16
C ILE A 270 26.74 -2.87 -2.87
N LYS A 271 27.18 -2.85 -1.61
CA LYS A 271 28.25 -3.72 -1.12
C LYS A 271 27.84 -4.34 0.20
N ASN A 272 27.89 -5.66 0.27
CA ASN A 272 27.49 -6.45 1.42
C ASN A 272 26.09 -6.05 1.97
N GLY A 273 25.13 -5.85 1.06
CA GLY A 273 23.75 -5.45 1.38
C GLY A 273 23.59 -4.03 1.89
N GLN A 274 24.60 -3.17 1.71
CA GLN A 274 24.56 -1.78 2.11
C GLN A 274 24.78 -0.87 0.90
N LEU A 275 24.00 0.22 0.83
CA LEU A 275 24.25 1.28 -0.13
C LEU A 275 25.54 2.01 0.25
N GLU A 276 26.49 2.10 -0.67
CA GLU A 276 27.66 2.96 -0.51
C GLU A 276 27.21 4.42 -0.61
N PHE A 277 27.16 5.10 0.54
CA PHE A 277 26.72 6.49 0.62
C PHE A 277 27.52 7.27 1.65
N ASN A 278 28.02 8.44 1.24
CA ASN A 278 28.51 9.49 2.13
C ASN A 278 28.01 10.84 1.60
N PRO A 279 27.23 11.60 2.39
CA PRO A 279 26.62 12.85 1.95
C PRO A 279 27.64 13.95 1.59
N THR A 280 28.92 13.78 1.90
CA THR A 280 29.96 14.79 1.64
C THR A 280 30.85 14.48 0.45
N ASN A 281 30.95 13.22 0.02
CA ASN A 281 31.92 12.83 -1.02
C ASN A 281 31.59 11.54 -1.79
N ASN A 282 30.46 10.88 -1.53
CA ASN A 282 30.08 9.65 -2.21
C ASN A 282 28.54 9.55 -2.32
N GLU A 283 27.97 10.38 -3.19
CA GLU A 283 26.55 10.33 -3.52
C GLU A 283 26.30 9.38 -4.70
N PRO A 284 25.12 8.75 -4.80
CA PRO A 284 24.74 7.99 -5.98
C PRO A 284 24.87 8.81 -7.26
N GLN A 285 25.23 8.17 -8.37
CA GLN A 285 25.25 8.87 -9.66
C GLN A 285 23.81 9.28 -10.03
N ASN A 286 23.67 10.50 -10.57
CA ASN A 286 22.39 11.16 -10.88
C ASN A 286 21.51 11.43 -9.64
N CYS A 287 22.06 11.35 -8.43
CA CYS A 287 21.32 11.68 -7.21
C CYS A 287 20.70 13.09 -7.30
N THR A 288 19.45 13.20 -6.86
CA THR A 288 18.76 14.47 -6.70
C THR A 288 19.00 15.02 -5.29
N GLU A 289 18.72 16.30 -5.08
CA GLU A 289 18.82 16.93 -3.76
C GLU A 289 17.85 16.28 -2.75
N THR A 290 16.63 15.96 -3.18
CA THR A 290 15.59 15.32 -2.39
C THR A 290 15.96 13.89 -2.00
N PHE A 291 16.52 13.10 -2.93
CA PHE A 291 17.00 11.76 -2.63
C PHE A 291 18.22 11.78 -1.70
N ASN A 292 19.15 12.73 -1.91
CA ASN A 292 20.30 12.91 -1.02
C ASN A 292 19.86 13.22 0.42
N LYS A 293 18.88 14.12 0.59
CA LYS A 293 18.28 14.43 1.89
C LYS A 293 17.66 13.19 2.53
N LEU A 294 16.92 12.39 1.76
CA LEU A 294 16.32 11.14 2.23
C LEU A 294 17.39 10.14 2.71
N LEU A 295 18.45 9.92 1.92
CA LEU A 295 19.55 9.03 2.31
C LEU A 295 20.29 9.55 3.55
N THR A 296 20.48 10.87 3.66
CA THR A 296 21.08 11.50 4.85
C THR A 296 20.24 11.25 6.09
N LEU A 297 18.91 11.37 6.01
CA LEU A 297 18.02 11.05 7.14
C LEU A 297 18.15 9.59 7.59
N ILE A 298 18.21 8.64 6.64
CA ILE A 298 18.42 7.23 6.97
C ILE A 298 19.78 7.04 7.64
N LYS A 299 20.84 7.63 7.07
CA LYS A 299 22.21 7.49 7.60
C LYS A 299 22.32 8.08 9.02
N ASP A 300 21.74 9.25 9.26
CA ASP A 300 21.78 9.92 10.56
C ASP A 300 21.00 9.16 11.63
N GLY A 301 19.87 8.54 11.26
CA GLY A 301 19.05 7.78 12.21
C GLY A 301 19.50 6.34 12.45
N GLU A 302 20.09 5.68 11.45
CA GLU A 302 20.37 4.23 11.49
C GLU A 302 21.84 3.85 11.27
N GLY A 303 22.69 4.79 10.88
CA GLY A 303 24.07 4.49 10.47
C GLY A 303 24.11 3.99 9.04
N ASP A 304 24.41 2.72 8.81
CA ASP A 304 24.50 2.18 7.44
C ASP A 304 23.12 1.96 6.81
N ILE A 305 23.01 2.36 5.53
CA ILE A 305 21.78 2.24 4.75
C ILE A 305 21.69 0.82 4.20
N CYS A 306 20.97 -0.03 4.92
CA CYS A 306 20.76 -1.42 4.52
C CYS A 306 19.77 -1.51 3.35
N VAL A 307 20.02 -2.44 2.44
CA VAL A 307 19.07 -2.85 1.40
C VAL A 307 18.41 -4.14 1.88
N ARG A 308 17.08 -4.15 1.94
CA ARG A 308 16.31 -5.23 2.58
C ARG A 308 15.32 -5.92 1.65
N LYS A 309 14.08 -5.43 1.58
CA LYS A 309 12.97 -6.04 0.84
C LYS A 309 13.37 -6.25 -0.62
N PHE A 310 13.11 -7.44 -1.15
CA PHE A 310 13.07 -7.75 -2.58
C PHE A 310 11.60 -7.88 -2.94
N GLY A 311 11.04 -6.87 -3.60
CA GLY A 311 9.62 -6.80 -3.95
C GLY A 311 9.39 -6.94 -5.44
N LEU A 312 8.51 -7.87 -5.81
CA LEU A 312 8.01 -8.10 -7.16
C LEU A 312 6.55 -7.63 -7.20
N GLY A 313 6.33 -6.44 -7.75
CA GLY A 313 4.98 -5.93 -7.94
C GLY A 313 4.37 -6.47 -9.22
N LEU A 314 3.10 -6.84 -9.14
CA LEU A 314 2.32 -7.54 -10.17
C LEU A 314 1.16 -6.67 -10.68
N ASN A 315 0.97 -5.47 -10.12
CA ASN A 315 -0.17 -4.63 -10.46
C ASN A 315 0.12 -3.79 -11.70
N GLU A 316 -0.40 -4.23 -12.84
CA GLU A 316 -0.24 -3.59 -14.15
C GLU A 316 -0.91 -2.21 -14.26
N GLY A 317 -1.79 -1.84 -13.33
CA GLY A 317 -2.41 -0.51 -13.28
C GLY A 317 -1.47 0.58 -12.78
N MET A 318 -0.30 0.23 -12.25
CA MET A 318 0.71 1.16 -11.76
C MET A 318 2.10 0.82 -12.26
N GLY A 319 2.90 1.84 -12.56
CA GLY A 319 4.28 1.69 -13.00
C GLY A 319 4.84 2.96 -13.62
N LYS A 320 5.96 2.85 -14.35
CA LYS A 320 6.69 3.99 -14.96
C LYS A 320 5.84 4.89 -15.86
N HIS A 321 4.75 4.35 -16.42
CA HIS A 321 3.83 5.06 -17.31
C HIS A 321 2.44 5.30 -16.70
N ALA A 322 2.22 4.90 -15.45
CA ALA A 322 0.95 4.99 -14.73
C ALA A 322 1.24 5.28 -13.24
N ILE A 323 1.61 6.52 -12.95
CA ILE A 323 1.99 6.94 -11.59
C ILE A 323 0.73 7.12 -10.73
N VAL A 324 0.82 6.65 -9.49
CA VAL A 324 -0.11 6.96 -8.39
C VAL A 324 0.74 7.47 -7.24
N GLN A 325 0.47 8.68 -6.73
CA GLN A 325 1.36 9.34 -5.76
C GLN A 325 1.45 8.61 -4.42
N ASP A 326 0.40 7.91 -4.00
CA ASP A 326 0.42 7.19 -2.73
C ASP A 326 1.41 6.03 -2.77
N ILE A 327 2.48 6.14 -1.97
CA ILE A 327 3.56 5.14 -1.92
C ILE A 327 3.07 3.79 -1.42
N PHE A 328 2.04 3.75 -0.58
CA PHE A 328 1.47 2.49 -0.07
C PHE A 328 0.73 1.71 -1.16
N ALA A 329 0.02 2.40 -2.05
CA ALA A 329 -0.50 1.83 -3.28
C ALA A 329 0.65 1.47 -4.23
N PHE A 330 1.59 2.40 -4.43
CA PHE A 330 2.60 2.30 -5.47
C PHE A 330 3.62 1.17 -5.23
N GLU A 331 3.81 0.70 -3.99
CA GLU A 331 4.63 -0.50 -3.73
C GLU A 331 4.09 -1.80 -4.35
N ARG A 332 2.96 -1.78 -5.06
CA ARG A 332 2.44 -2.91 -5.86
C ARG A 332 2.72 -2.77 -7.36
N GLN A 333 3.32 -1.66 -7.78
CA GLN A 333 3.56 -1.33 -9.19
C GLN A 333 4.24 -2.46 -9.95
N HIS A 334 3.86 -2.64 -11.22
CA HIS A 334 4.38 -3.72 -12.05
C HIS A 334 5.88 -3.58 -12.32
N GLY A 335 6.67 -4.46 -11.73
CA GLY A 335 8.12 -4.47 -11.81
C GLY A 335 8.74 -4.80 -10.46
N MET A 336 9.87 -4.16 -10.15
CA MET A 336 10.65 -4.45 -8.95
C MET A 336 10.88 -3.20 -8.10
N HIS A 337 10.84 -3.38 -6.78
CA HIS A 337 11.38 -2.41 -5.82
C HIS A 337 12.24 -3.08 -4.77
N ILE A 338 13.06 -2.27 -4.13
CA ILE A 338 13.82 -2.65 -2.95
C ILE A 338 13.51 -1.68 -1.81
N SER A 339 13.74 -2.09 -0.56
CA SER A 339 13.63 -1.15 0.56
C SER A 339 15.01 -0.73 1.08
N LEU A 340 15.18 0.57 1.32
CA LEU A 340 16.32 1.16 2.01
C LEU A 340 15.99 1.41 3.48
N GLY A 341 16.98 1.18 4.35
CA GLY A 341 16.87 1.32 5.79
C GLY A 341 16.76 -0.03 6.51
N LYS A 342 16.92 0.00 7.84
CA LYS A 342 16.99 -1.19 8.68
C LYS A 342 15.62 -1.73 9.08
N LYS A 343 14.52 -0.99 8.91
CA LYS A 343 13.18 -1.46 9.29
C LYS A 343 12.60 -2.36 8.20
N HIS A 344 12.04 -3.49 8.62
CA HIS A 344 11.22 -4.36 7.78
C HIS A 344 10.13 -4.97 8.67
N ASN A 345 8.87 -4.77 8.30
CA ASN A 345 7.75 -5.08 9.20
C ASN A 345 7.43 -6.57 9.31
N VAL A 346 7.91 -7.38 8.34
CA VAL A 346 7.61 -8.82 8.26
C VAL A 346 8.82 -9.69 8.62
N SER A 347 9.93 -9.55 7.90
CA SER A 347 11.17 -10.29 8.14
C SER A 347 12.03 -9.69 9.26
N LYS A 348 12.43 -10.53 10.22
CA LYS A 348 13.39 -10.20 11.28
C LYS A 348 14.79 -10.67 10.86
N ALA A 349 15.61 -9.77 10.32
CA ALA A 349 17.02 -10.07 10.07
C ALA A 349 17.74 -10.31 11.41
N ALA A 350 18.38 -11.46 11.59
CA ALA A 350 19.05 -11.85 12.83
C ALA A 350 20.17 -10.86 13.24
N THR A 351 20.74 -10.15 12.28
CA THR A 351 21.85 -9.20 12.45
C THR A 351 21.39 -7.80 12.85
N ILE A 352 20.09 -7.48 12.77
CA ILE A 352 19.55 -6.13 13.02
C ILE A 352 18.71 -6.11 14.29
N LYS A 353 19.09 -5.27 15.26
CA LYS A 353 18.33 -5.12 16.50
C LYS A 353 17.13 -4.20 16.27
N LYS A 354 15.94 -4.61 16.73
CA LYS A 354 14.68 -3.85 16.58
C LYS A 354 14.76 -2.39 17.05
N LYS A 355 15.55 -2.08 18.09
CA LYS A 355 15.71 -0.71 18.61
C LYS A 355 16.50 0.22 17.68
N GLU A 356 17.16 -0.33 16.66
CA GLU A 356 17.99 0.39 15.70
C GLU A 356 17.26 0.61 14.36
N THR A 357 15.97 0.26 14.28
CA THR A 357 15.17 0.34 13.06
C THR A 357 14.15 1.48 13.12
N GLN A 358 14.23 2.40 12.17
CA GLN A 358 13.40 3.59 12.01
C GLN A 358 12.79 3.66 10.60
N PHE A 359 13.59 3.41 9.56
CA PHE A 359 13.24 3.68 8.17
C PHE A 359 13.00 2.42 7.34
N HIS A 360 11.95 2.45 6.54
CA HIS A 360 11.61 1.47 5.50
C HIS A 360 11.16 2.24 4.26
N ILE A 361 12.08 2.47 3.33
CA ILE A 361 11.86 3.33 2.16
C ILE A 361 11.90 2.47 0.90
N ASN A 362 10.74 2.19 0.29
CA ASN A 362 10.67 1.45 -0.97
C ASN A 362 11.10 2.33 -2.15
N VAL A 363 12.14 1.95 -2.88
CA VAL A 363 12.62 2.61 -4.10
C VAL A 363 12.47 1.66 -5.29
N PHE A 364 12.14 2.20 -6.46
CA PHE A 364 11.65 1.41 -7.61
C PHE A 364 12.74 1.25 -8.66
N VAL A 365 13.09 -0.02 -8.96
CA VAL A 365 14.21 -0.40 -9.80
C VAL A 365 13.83 -0.29 -11.28
N ASP A 366 14.71 0.26 -12.12
CA ASP A 366 14.54 0.32 -13.58
C ASP A 366 14.96 -1.03 -14.17
N VAL A 367 14.22 -2.07 -13.79
CA VAL A 367 14.56 -3.46 -14.04
C VAL A 367 14.32 -3.82 -15.51
N LYS A 368 15.31 -4.45 -16.12
CA LYS A 368 15.21 -5.06 -17.44
C LYS A 368 14.91 -6.55 -17.31
N THR A 369 15.75 -7.27 -16.58
CA THR A 369 15.65 -8.72 -16.46
C THR A 369 15.89 -9.15 -15.02
N ILE A 370 15.15 -10.16 -14.57
CA ILE A 370 15.39 -10.85 -13.30
C ILE A 370 15.59 -12.33 -13.62
N THR A 371 16.76 -12.85 -13.27
CA THR A 371 17.12 -14.26 -13.40
C THR A 371 17.24 -14.87 -12.01
N VAL A 372 16.54 -15.98 -11.77
CA VAL A 372 16.62 -16.76 -10.54
C VAL A 372 17.23 -18.11 -10.86
N ASP A 373 18.39 -18.37 -10.29
CA ASP A 373 19.32 -19.43 -10.70
C ASP A 373 19.55 -19.38 -12.23
N ASP A 374 18.99 -20.31 -13.00
CA ASP A 374 19.09 -20.35 -14.47
C ASP A 374 17.79 -19.94 -15.19
N THR A 375 16.78 -19.45 -14.46
CA THR A 375 15.45 -19.14 -15.00
C THR A 375 15.19 -17.64 -15.01
N ILE A 376 14.93 -17.10 -16.21
CA ILE A 376 14.45 -15.72 -16.35
C ILE A 376 12.98 -15.67 -15.95
N ILE A 377 12.67 -14.94 -14.88
CA ILE A 377 11.30 -14.77 -14.36
C ILE A 377 10.67 -13.43 -14.75
N PHE A 378 11.49 -12.45 -15.15
CA PHE A 378 11.04 -11.15 -15.64
C PHE A 378 11.95 -10.72 -16.78
N ASP A 379 11.37 -10.27 -17.89
CA ASP A 379 12.10 -9.69 -19.01
C ASP A 379 11.31 -8.55 -19.66
N ASN A 380 11.95 -7.39 -19.74
CA ASN A 380 11.51 -6.18 -20.42
C ASN A 380 10.03 -5.83 -20.19
N GLY A 381 9.63 -5.75 -18.91
CA GLY A 381 8.28 -5.36 -18.51
C GLY A 381 7.29 -6.52 -18.42
N LYS A 382 7.73 -7.78 -18.53
CA LYS A 382 6.83 -8.95 -18.46
C LYS A 382 7.37 -10.02 -17.52
N TYR A 383 6.50 -10.57 -16.68
CA TYR A 383 6.81 -11.80 -15.96
C TYR A 383 6.67 -13.01 -16.89
N LEU A 384 7.63 -13.94 -16.81
CA LEU A 384 7.71 -15.13 -17.65
C LEU A 384 7.55 -16.37 -16.78
N LEU A 385 6.38 -17.01 -16.86
CA LEU A 385 6.12 -18.30 -16.19
C LEU A 385 5.98 -19.49 -17.13
N GLU A 386 5.84 -19.25 -18.44
CA GLU A 386 5.50 -20.30 -19.43
C GLU A 386 6.55 -21.43 -19.49
N ASN A 387 7.77 -21.20 -19.00
CA ASN A 387 8.83 -22.21 -18.96
C ASN A 387 8.77 -23.18 -17.77
N LEU A 388 7.77 -23.08 -16.88
CA LEU A 388 7.75 -23.81 -15.59
C LEU A 388 6.64 -24.86 -15.46
N CYS A 389 5.63 -24.85 -16.33
CA CYS A 389 4.57 -25.87 -16.34
C CYS A 389 4.94 -27.12 -17.16
N GLU A 390 5.95 -27.06 -18.05
CA GLU A 390 6.37 -28.21 -18.87
C GLU A 390 7.33 -29.18 -18.15
N LYS A 391 7.71 -28.90 -16.89
CA LYS A 391 8.64 -29.72 -16.10
C LYS A 391 8.01 -30.37 -14.85
N LYS A 392 6.69 -30.59 -14.84
CA LYS A 392 6.03 -31.44 -13.82
C LYS A 392 5.80 -32.86 -14.32
#